data_AF-A0A7X7C710-F1
#
_entry.id   AF-A0A7X7C710-F1
#
_cell.length_a   1.000
_cell.length_b   1.000
_cell.length_c   1.000
_cell.angle_alpha   90.00
_cell.angle_beta   90.00
_cell.angle_gamma   90.00
#
_symmetry.space_group_name_H-M   'P 1'
#
loop_
_entity.id
_entity.type
_entity.pdbx_description
1 polymer ?
#
loop_
_entity_poly.entity_id
_entity_poly.type
_entity_poly.pdbx_seq_one_letter_code
_entity_poly.pdbx_strand_id
1 'polypeptide(L)'
;MKKCVRCGNMVPHDVKICDNCAFNFEEYEAYQKVFEVKEDPVVPNEQKSSLVDNPVITFIFGIISLVFMILVFFNPGVIILYVIGVFVFVVLTYIMAVKPSKVRLLPLQTVGRWMANIAFSITIFKIVYVLIGMIF
;
A
#
# COMPACT_ATOMS: atom_id res chain seq x y z
N MET A 1 -25.66 -19.28 20.69
CA MET A 1 -26.17 -19.19 19.31
C MET A 1 -25.20 -18.34 18.49
N LYS A 2 -25.01 -18.66 17.20
CA LYS A 2 -24.20 -17.87 16.25
C LYS A 2 -25.08 -17.23 15.17
N LYS A 3 -24.64 -16.11 14.61
CA LYS A 3 -25.35 -15.43 13.50
C LYS A 3 -24.91 -16.03 12.16
N CYS A 4 -25.84 -16.39 11.29
CA CYS A 4 -25.50 -16.84 9.94
C CYS A 4 -24.97 -15.66 9.11
N VAL A 5 -23.78 -15.83 8.50
CA VAL A 5 -23.12 -14.79 7.68
C VAL A 5 -23.93 -14.43 6.44
N ARG A 6 -24.71 -15.39 5.90
CA ARG A 6 -25.47 -15.20 4.66
C ARG A 6 -26.87 -14.62 4.87
N CYS A 7 -27.65 -15.15 5.82
CA CYS A 7 -29.05 -14.73 6.02
C CYS A 7 -29.29 -13.91 7.30
N GLY A 8 -28.29 -13.77 8.18
CA GLY A 8 -28.39 -12.97 9.39
C GLY A 8 -29.20 -13.58 10.54
N ASN A 9 -29.82 -14.76 10.36
CA ASN A 9 -30.57 -15.44 11.42
C ASN A 9 -29.66 -16.02 12.51
N MET A 10 -30.21 -16.11 13.72
CA MET A 10 -29.56 -16.76 14.86
C MET A 10 -29.77 -18.27 14.78
N VAL A 11 -28.67 -19.02 14.73
CA VAL A 11 -28.67 -20.49 14.69
C VAL A 11 -27.92 -21.05 15.91
N PRO A 12 -28.25 -22.28 16.36
CA PRO A 12 -27.45 -22.99 17.37
C PRO A 12 -25.97 -23.11 16.95
N HIS A 13 -25.05 -23.22 17.92
CA HIS A 13 -23.61 -23.22 17.61
C HIS A 13 -23.15 -24.48 16.87
N ASP A 14 -23.79 -25.60 17.17
CA ASP A 14 -23.57 -26.96 16.67
C ASP A 14 -24.11 -27.20 15.25
N VAL A 15 -24.92 -26.29 14.72
CA VAL A 15 -25.47 -26.43 13.37
C VAL A 15 -24.38 -26.25 12.30
N LYS A 16 -24.22 -27.27 11.45
CA LYS A 16 -23.28 -27.35 10.33
C LYS A 16 -23.77 -26.65 9.07
N ILE A 17 -25.08 -26.69 8.80
CA ILE A 17 -25.72 -26.07 7.64
C ILE A 17 -26.91 -25.24 8.13
N CYS A 18 -26.99 -23.97 7.74
CA CYS A 18 -28.11 -23.12 8.12
C CYS A 18 -29.42 -23.59 7.45
N ASP A 19 -30.40 -23.98 8.24
CA ASP A 19 -31.70 -24.47 7.75
C ASP A 19 -32.47 -23.45 6.89
N ASN A 20 -32.23 -22.16 7.10
CA ASN A 20 -32.96 -21.10 6.37
C ASN A 20 -32.35 -20.77 5.00
N CYS A 21 -31.03 -20.90 4.82
CA CYS A 21 -30.36 -20.43 3.60
C CYS A 21 -29.35 -21.43 3.02
N ALA A 22 -29.37 -22.66 3.52
CA ALA A 22 -28.47 -23.75 3.16
C ALA A 22 -26.98 -23.36 3.22
N PHE A 23 -26.63 -22.39 4.06
CA PHE A 23 -25.24 -21.95 4.20
C PHE A 23 -24.44 -22.98 4.99
N ASN A 24 -23.43 -23.57 4.35
CA ASN A 24 -22.55 -24.57 4.94
C ASN A 24 -21.41 -23.90 5.74
N PHE A 25 -21.48 -24.00 7.06
CA PHE A 25 -20.48 -23.40 7.96
C PHE A 25 -19.15 -24.17 7.93
N GLU A 26 -19.19 -25.50 7.75
CA GLU A 26 -17.97 -26.33 7.67
C GLU A 26 -17.18 -26.00 6.41
N GLU A 27 -17.87 -25.88 5.27
CA GLU A 27 -17.24 -25.50 4.01
C GLU A 27 -16.75 -24.05 4.03
N TYR A 28 -17.48 -23.13 4.66
CA TYR A 28 -17.02 -21.76 4.85
C TYR A 28 -15.77 -21.69 5.75
N GLU A 29 -15.72 -22.43 6.86
CA GLU A 29 -14.53 -22.52 7.70
C GLU A 29 -13.36 -23.19 6.98
N ALA A 30 -13.61 -24.25 6.21
CA ALA A 30 -12.60 -24.89 5.37
C ALA A 30 -12.08 -23.92 4.30
N TYR A 31 -12.97 -23.15 3.67
CA TYR A 31 -12.60 -22.12 2.71
C TYR A 31 -11.77 -21.00 3.37
N GLN A 32 -12.15 -20.53 4.56
CA GLN A 32 -11.35 -19.56 5.32
C GLN A 32 -9.99 -20.12 5.78
N LYS A 33 -9.86 -21.43 5.99
CA LYS A 33 -8.57 -22.08 6.29
C LYS A 33 -7.71 -22.26 5.04
N VAL A 34 -8.32 -22.53 3.89
CA VAL A 34 -7.62 -22.71 2.60
C VAL A 34 -7.16 -21.36 2.02
N PHE A 35 -7.99 -20.33 2.14
CA PHE A 35 -7.64 -18.97 1.77
C PHE A 35 -7.27 -18.22 3.04
N GLU A 36 -5.97 -18.03 3.32
CA GLU A 36 -5.50 -17.14 4.38
C GLU A 36 -6.09 -15.74 4.18
N VAL A 37 -7.28 -15.50 4.75
CA VAL A 37 -7.87 -14.17 4.77
C VAL A 37 -7.05 -13.39 5.78
N LYS A 38 -6.00 -12.73 5.28
CA LYS A 38 -5.19 -11.83 6.09
C LYS A 38 -6.12 -10.80 6.72
N GLU A 39 -6.25 -10.87 8.04
CA GLU A 39 -7.04 -9.93 8.81
C GLU A 39 -6.32 -8.59 8.91
N ASP A 40 -7.09 -7.52 9.09
CA ASP A 40 -6.52 -6.20 9.29
C ASP A 40 -5.71 -6.17 10.62
N PRO A 41 -4.57 -5.48 10.66
CA PRO A 41 -3.77 -5.40 11.87
C PRO A 41 -4.57 -4.76 13.02
N VAL A 42 -4.47 -5.36 14.21
CA VAL A 42 -5.14 -4.86 15.41
C VAL A 42 -4.41 -3.63 15.92
N VAL A 43 -5.06 -2.48 15.83
CA VAL A 43 -4.55 -1.18 16.32
C VAL A 43 -5.56 -0.54 17.28
N PRO A 44 -5.12 0.34 18.20
CA PRO A 44 -6.01 1.11 19.05
C PRO A 44 -7.08 1.87 18.24
N ASN A 45 -8.26 2.11 18.83
CA ASN A 45 -9.38 2.75 18.14
C ASN A 45 -9.01 4.11 17.56
N GLU A 46 -8.12 4.84 18.23
CA GLU A 46 -7.60 6.15 17.84
C GLU A 46 -6.75 6.06 16.55
N GLN A 47 -6.16 4.90 16.26
CA GLN A 47 -5.27 4.67 15.12
C GLN A 47 -5.94 3.93 13.95
N LYS A 48 -7.25 3.64 14.05
CA LYS A 48 -7.99 2.97 12.98
C LYS A 48 -7.98 3.75 11.66
N SER A 49 -8.03 5.08 11.72
CA SER A 49 -7.91 5.94 10.52
C SER A 49 -6.57 5.74 9.82
N SER A 50 -5.49 5.62 10.61
CA SER A 50 -4.13 5.50 10.09
C SER A 50 -3.93 4.25 9.21
N LEU A 51 -4.72 3.18 9.42
CA LEU A 51 -4.70 2.00 8.53
C LEU A 51 -5.07 2.31 7.09
N VAL A 52 -5.87 3.35 6.87
CA VAL A 52 -6.28 3.87 5.55
C VAL A 52 -5.39 5.03 5.14
N ASP A 53 -5.02 5.91 6.08
CA ASP A 53 -4.22 7.10 5.75
C ASP A 53 -2.80 6.73 5.31
N ASN A 54 -2.13 5.80 6.01
CA ASN A 54 -0.76 5.38 5.69
C ASN A 54 -0.59 4.92 4.23
N PRO A 55 -1.39 3.97 3.69
CA PRO A 55 -1.24 3.54 2.30
C PRO A 55 -1.59 4.65 1.30
N VAL A 56 -2.58 5.51 1.60
CA VAL A 56 -2.96 6.63 0.73
C VAL A 56 -1.86 7.68 0.68
N ILE A 57 -1.32 8.07 1.83
CA ILE A 57 -0.21 9.03 1.92
C ILE A 57 1.05 8.46 1.25
N THR A 58 1.35 7.17 1.44
CA THR A 58 2.45 6.49 0.73
C THR A 58 2.31 6.62 -0.78
N PHE A 59 1.10 6.41 -1.30
CA PHE A 59 0.80 6.57 -2.72
C PHE A 59 0.96 8.02 -3.20
N ILE A 60 0.45 8.99 -2.45
CA ILE A 60 0.57 10.42 -2.76
C ILE A 60 2.04 10.85 -2.82
N PHE A 61 2.84 10.49 -1.82
CA PHE A 61 4.28 10.79 -1.82
C PHE A 61 5.02 10.11 -2.98
N GLY A 62 4.63 8.88 -3.33
CA GLY A 62 5.13 8.21 -4.54
C GLY A 62 4.84 9.00 -5.82
N ILE A 63 3.62 9.52 -5.98
CA ILE A 63 3.26 10.40 -7.13
C ILE A 63 4.11 11.67 -7.13
N ILE A 64 4.21 12.35 -5.99
CA ILE A 64 4.98 13.61 -5.90
C ILE A 64 6.46 13.35 -6.25
N SER A 65 7.03 12.23 -5.82
CA SER A 65 8.40 11.85 -6.20
C SER A 65 8.57 11.69 -7.71
N LEU A 66 7.58 11.15 -8.41
CA LEU A 66 7.58 11.05 -9.87
C LEU A 66 7.50 12.43 -10.54
N VAL A 67 6.68 13.34 -10.01
CA VAL A 67 6.61 14.72 -10.51
C VAL A 67 7.97 15.41 -10.43
N PHE A 68 8.65 15.30 -9.28
CA PHE A 68 10.01 15.84 -9.14
C PHE A 68 11.01 15.13 -10.05
N MET A 69 10.92 13.81 -10.23
CA MET A 69 11.77 13.09 -11.19
C MET A 69 11.57 13.59 -12.61
N ILE A 70 10.32 13.83 -13.05
CA ILE A 70 10.02 14.39 -14.37
C ILE A 70 10.67 15.78 -14.52
N LEU A 71 10.53 16.64 -13.50
CA LEU A 71 11.20 17.95 -13.49
C LEU A 71 12.72 17.82 -13.58
N VAL A 72 13.32 16.88 -12.86
CA VAL A 72 14.75 16.56 -12.98
C VAL A 72 15.05 16.09 -14.40
N PHE A 73 14.29 15.16 -14.97
CA PHE A 73 14.57 14.50 -16.24
C PHE A 73 14.50 15.42 -17.46
N PHE A 74 13.54 16.35 -17.52
CA PHE A 74 13.37 17.23 -18.68
C PHE A 74 14.18 18.53 -18.63
N ASN A 75 14.78 18.89 -17.49
CA ASN A 75 15.66 20.06 -17.44
C ASN A 75 17.03 19.79 -18.06
N PRO A 76 17.63 20.69 -18.86
CA PRO A 76 18.93 20.41 -19.49
C PRO A 76 20.06 20.22 -18.47
N GLY A 77 20.01 20.87 -17.31
CA GLY A 77 20.95 20.70 -16.20
C GLY A 77 20.37 19.92 -15.02
N VAL A 78 21.16 19.83 -13.94
CA VAL A 78 20.73 19.27 -12.65
C VAL A 78 20.38 20.41 -11.70
N ILE A 79 19.10 20.66 -11.51
CA ILE A 79 18.62 21.64 -10.52
C ILE A 79 18.56 20.94 -9.17
N ILE A 80 19.43 21.37 -8.24
CA ILE A 80 19.61 20.76 -6.91
C ILE A 80 18.28 20.67 -6.14
N LEU A 81 17.45 21.71 -6.23
CA LEU A 81 16.16 21.75 -5.55
C LEU A 81 15.24 20.58 -5.97
N TYR A 82 15.22 20.23 -7.26
CA TYR A 82 14.37 19.14 -7.75
C TYR A 82 14.90 17.77 -7.31
N VAL A 83 16.23 17.61 -7.29
CA VAL A 83 16.88 16.41 -6.77
C VAL A 83 16.53 16.23 -5.28
N ILE A 84 16.69 17.28 -4.46
CA ILE A 84 16.30 17.25 -3.05
C ILE A 84 14.82 16.85 -2.92
N GLY A 85 13.95 17.39 -3.77
CA GLY A 85 12.53 17.01 -3.83
C GLY A 85 12.34 15.49 -4.02
N VAL A 86 13.01 14.89 -5.01
CA VAL A 86 12.95 13.42 -5.21
C VAL A 86 13.37 12.68 -3.95
N PHE A 87 14.53 13.02 -3.38
CA PHE A 87 15.04 12.33 -2.18
C PHE A 87 14.10 12.47 -0.98
N VAL A 88 13.60 13.67 -0.70
CA VAL A 88 12.68 13.93 0.42
C VAL A 88 11.41 13.10 0.27
N PHE A 89 10.76 13.13 -0.90
CA PHE A 89 9.51 12.41 -1.10
C PHE A 89 9.70 10.88 -1.17
N VAL A 90 10.85 10.39 -1.65
CA VAL A 90 11.20 8.97 -1.56
C VAL A 90 11.33 8.55 -0.09
N VAL A 91 12.08 9.30 0.72
CA VAL A 91 12.24 9.01 2.15
C VAL A 91 10.89 9.04 2.88
N LEU A 92 10.07 10.06 2.64
CA LEU A 92 8.73 10.15 3.24
C LEU A 92 7.82 8.99 2.80
N THR A 93 7.91 8.55 1.55
CA THR A 93 7.19 7.36 1.05
C THR A 93 7.57 6.14 1.87
N TYR A 94 8.86 5.91 2.11
CA TYR A 94 9.33 4.76 2.89
C TYR A 94 8.95 4.84 4.37
N ILE A 95 9.02 6.03 4.99
CA ILE A 95 8.57 6.23 6.38
C ILE A 95 7.09 5.86 6.54
N MET A 96 6.24 6.24 5.58
CA MET A 96 4.82 5.90 5.61
C MET A 96 4.56 4.44 5.19
N ALA A 97 5.41 3.86 4.34
CA ALA A 97 5.26 2.50 3.85
C ALA A 97 5.56 1.42 4.92
N VAL A 98 6.32 1.76 5.97
CA VAL A 98 6.61 0.86 7.09
C VAL A 98 5.45 0.79 8.08
N LYS A 99 4.55 1.79 8.09
CA LYS A 99 3.42 1.85 9.02
C LYS A 99 2.32 0.85 8.64
N PRO A 100 1.55 0.35 9.62
CA PRO A 100 0.50 -0.63 9.38
C PRO A 100 -0.57 -0.08 8.43
N SER A 101 -1.10 -0.98 7.61
CA SER A 101 -2.11 -0.69 6.60
C SER A 101 -3.22 -1.74 6.62
N LYS A 102 -4.42 -1.33 6.23
CA LYS A 102 -5.51 -2.25 5.91
C LYS A 102 -5.05 -3.23 4.84
N VAL A 103 -5.33 -4.52 5.01
CA VAL A 103 -4.85 -5.56 4.08
C VAL A 103 -5.31 -5.28 2.65
N ARG A 104 -6.53 -4.78 2.48
CA ARG A 104 -7.09 -4.41 1.17
C ARG A 104 -6.38 -3.23 0.50
N LEU A 105 -5.67 -2.39 1.26
CA LEU A 105 -4.96 -1.20 0.78
C LEU A 105 -3.44 -1.40 0.71
N LEU A 106 -2.93 -2.57 1.12
CA LEU A 106 -1.53 -2.94 0.94
C LEU A 106 -1.05 -2.85 -0.53
N PRO A 107 -1.87 -3.17 -1.57
CA PRO A 107 -1.48 -2.94 -2.95
C PRO A 107 -1.20 -1.46 -3.25
N LEU A 108 -2.00 -0.54 -2.70
CA LEU A 108 -1.84 0.90 -2.89
C LEU A 108 -0.51 1.41 -2.31
N GLN A 109 -0.18 0.97 -1.08
CA GLN A 109 1.12 1.24 -0.44
C GLN A 109 2.29 0.69 -1.25
N THR A 110 2.08 -0.48 -1.87
CA THR A 110 3.10 -1.14 -2.71
C THR A 110 3.34 -0.37 -3.99
N VAL A 111 2.28 0.07 -4.69
CA VAL A 111 2.40 0.94 -5.87
C VAL A 111 3.12 2.25 -5.51
N GLY A 112 2.81 2.86 -4.36
CA GLY A 112 3.54 4.03 -3.86
C GLY A 112 5.06 3.82 -3.77
N ARG A 113 5.49 2.69 -3.19
CA ARG A 113 6.92 2.31 -3.12
C ARG A 113 7.55 2.10 -4.50
N TRP A 114 6.84 1.44 -5.41
CA TRP A 114 7.31 1.23 -6.78
C TRP A 114 7.56 2.57 -7.49
N MET A 115 6.62 3.51 -7.38
CA MET A 115 6.77 4.85 -7.96
C MET A 115 7.99 5.59 -7.40
N ALA A 116 8.19 5.55 -6.07
CA ALA A 116 9.36 6.16 -5.44
C ALA A 116 10.68 5.53 -5.91
N ASN A 117 10.74 4.21 -6.09
CA ASN A 117 11.92 3.53 -6.62
C ASN A 117 12.23 3.93 -8.06
N ILE A 118 11.20 3.98 -8.92
CA ILE A 118 11.35 4.43 -10.31
C ILE A 118 11.87 5.88 -10.33
N ALA A 119 11.28 6.76 -9.52
CA ALA A 119 11.70 8.16 -9.42
C ALA A 119 13.18 8.31 -9.04
N PHE A 120 13.60 7.53 -8.03
CA PHE A 120 14.96 7.50 -7.54
C PHE A 120 15.96 6.98 -8.58
N SER A 121 15.67 5.83 -9.19
CA SER A 121 16.55 5.21 -10.19
C SER A 121 16.79 6.09 -11.39
N ILE A 122 15.74 6.73 -11.94
CA ILE A 122 15.86 7.62 -13.10
C ILE A 122 16.64 8.89 -12.73
N THR A 123 16.43 9.41 -11.53
CA THR A 123 17.14 10.60 -11.04
C THR A 123 18.65 10.33 -10.90
N ILE A 124 19.04 9.18 -10.33
CA ILE A 124 20.45 8.76 -10.27
C ILE A 124 21.03 8.61 -11.68
N PHE A 125 20.31 7.90 -12.56
CA PHE A 125 20.75 7.70 -13.94
C PHE A 125 21.07 9.04 -14.62
N LYS A 126 20.17 10.03 -14.48
CA LYS A 126 20.39 11.35 -15.05
C LYS A 126 21.60 12.07 -14.44
N ILE A 127 21.75 12.05 -13.12
CA ILE A 127 22.90 12.68 -12.45
C ILE A 127 24.21 12.10 -12.99
N VAL A 128 24.30 10.77 -13.07
CA VAL A 128 25.48 10.08 -13.62
C VAL A 128 25.71 10.46 -15.08
N TYR A 129 24.67 10.48 -15.91
CA TYR A 129 24.76 10.87 -17.32
C TYR A 129 25.34 12.29 -17.49
N VAL A 130 24.85 13.26 -16.71
CA VAL A 130 25.35 14.64 -16.77
C VAL A 130 26.79 14.74 -16.28
N LEU A 131 27.15 14.03 -15.21
CA LEU A 131 28.53 14.01 -14.69
C LEU A 131 29.51 13.40 -15.70
N ILE A 132 29.14 12.32 -16.37
CA ILE A 132 29.96 11.71 -17.43
C ILE A 132 30.12 12.68 -18.60
N GLY A 133 29.04 13.32 -19.05
CA GLY A 133 29.09 14.32 -20.13
C GLY A 133 29.84 15.61 -19.78
N MET A 134 30.20 15.83 -18.51
CA MET A 134 31.11 16.90 -18.11
C MET A 134 32.59 16.47 -18.13
N ILE A 135 32.87 15.17 -18.09
CA ILE A 135 34.23 14.61 -18.03
C ILE A 135 34.77 14.33 -19.45
N PHE A 136 33.89 13.98 -20.39
CA PHE A 136 34.20 13.69 -21.79
C PHE A 136 33.70 14.79 -22.72
#